data_AF-A0A165U5Q5-F1
#
_entry.id   AF-A0A165U5Q5-F1
#
_cell.length_a   1.000
_cell.length_b   1.000
_cell.length_c   1.000
_cell.angle_alpha   90.00
_cell.angle_beta   90.00
_cell.angle_gamma   90.00
#
_symmetry.space_group_name_H-M   'P 1'
#
loop_
_entity.id
_entity.type
_entity.pdbx_description
1 polymer ?
#
loop_
_entity_poly.entity_id
_entity_poly.type
_entity_poly.pdbx_seq_one_letter_code
_entity_poly.pdbx_strand_id
1 'polypeptide(L)'
;MRPALSLIVLVAAALGSTGAVAELEARSPAPSKRLEPRAPAPSKRAPVVEARAPQPSKRAPAPAPSKRAPEPQPSKRSMLEQIAIYNEDLSAKFCPAPSSACPIDHMSKMPETLAEWDGVVFECVDFEEDLKACGGCGSVDVSHDCTAIPNALAVSCVQGACQCAVCSGGVTLGYDSSVVGSFLPTYTLYLFMDYIIIWTVSFITSL
;
A
#
# COMPACT_ATOMS: atom_id res chain seq x y z
N MET A 1 31.84 -44.98 -32.55
CA MET A 1 32.39 -46.00 -31.65
C MET A 1 31.98 -45.64 -30.23
N ARG A 2 31.21 -46.51 -29.56
CA ARG A 2 30.81 -46.39 -28.14
C ARG A 2 31.96 -46.89 -27.23
N PRO A 3 32.03 -46.46 -25.96
CA PRO A 3 31.38 -47.23 -24.88
C PRO A 3 30.68 -46.28 -23.86
N ALA A 4 29.51 -46.53 -23.25
CA ALA A 4 28.91 -47.67 -22.54
C ALA A 4 29.71 -48.13 -21.29
N LEU A 5 29.15 -47.89 -20.10
CA LEU A 5 29.45 -48.36 -18.71
C LEU A 5 29.39 -47.13 -17.76
N SER A 6 28.70 -47.05 -16.62
CA SER A 6 28.16 -47.99 -15.63
C SER A 6 27.07 -47.21 -14.84
N LEU A 7 25.80 -47.61 -14.68
CA LEU A 7 25.20 -48.64 -13.81
C LEU A 7 25.65 -48.60 -12.32
N ILE A 8 24.63 -48.40 -11.45
CA ILE A 8 24.53 -48.67 -9.99
C ILE A 8 25.18 -47.56 -9.11
N VAL A 9 24.45 -46.82 -8.26
CA VAL A 9 23.93 -47.26 -6.95
C VAL A 9 22.65 -46.47 -6.54
N LEU A 10 21.60 -47.23 -6.23
CA LEU A 10 20.51 -46.84 -5.34
C LEU A 10 21.04 -46.56 -3.93
N VAL A 11 20.79 -45.37 -3.37
CA VAL A 11 20.63 -45.24 -1.91
C VAL A 11 19.33 -44.51 -1.63
N ALA A 12 18.39 -45.29 -1.10
CA ALA A 12 17.19 -44.82 -0.46
C ALA A 12 17.55 -43.96 0.77
N ALA A 13 16.96 -42.78 0.86
CA ALA A 13 16.78 -42.07 2.13
C ALA A 13 15.28 -41.78 2.30
N ALA A 14 14.55 -42.85 2.60
CA ALA A 14 13.24 -42.79 3.24
C ALA A 14 13.48 -42.73 4.75
N LEU A 15 13.58 -41.53 5.32
CA LEU A 15 13.52 -41.24 6.76
C LEU A 15 12.91 -39.82 6.81
N GLY A 16 11.63 -39.65 7.12
CA GLY A 16 11.05 -39.97 8.42
C GLY A 16 10.70 -38.63 9.09
N SER A 17 9.55 -38.05 8.76
CA SER A 17 8.95 -36.96 9.53
C SER A 17 7.67 -37.47 10.16
N THR A 18 7.86 -38.26 11.22
CA THR A 18 6.81 -38.59 12.17
C THR A 18 6.36 -37.34 12.91
N GLY A 19 5.09 -37.00 12.70
CA GLY A 19 4.16 -36.44 13.67
C GLY A 19 4.69 -35.55 14.79
N ALA A 20 4.38 -34.27 14.68
CA ALA A 20 3.97 -33.47 15.83
C ALA A 20 2.58 -32.89 15.50
N VAL A 21 1.53 -33.68 15.75
CA VAL A 21 0.18 -33.15 15.87
C VAL A 21 0.14 -32.36 17.17
N ALA A 22 0.34 -31.05 17.08
CA ALA A 22 0.05 -30.17 18.20
C ALA A 22 -1.47 -30.22 18.43
N GLU A 23 -1.84 -30.83 19.55
CA GLU A 23 -3.18 -30.89 20.10
C GLU A 23 -3.71 -29.46 20.24
N LEU A 24 -4.53 -29.05 19.27
CA LEU A 24 -5.21 -27.76 19.30
C LEU A 24 -6.33 -27.87 20.35
N GLU A 25 -5.99 -27.55 21.59
CA GLU A 25 -6.95 -27.48 22.67
C GLU A 25 -7.99 -26.41 22.34
N ALA A 26 -9.16 -26.88 21.91
CA ALA A 26 -10.31 -26.08 21.57
C ALA A 26 -10.78 -25.32 22.82
N ARG A 27 -10.25 -24.11 23.03
CA ARG A 27 -10.82 -23.14 23.96
C ARG A 27 -12.20 -22.77 23.45
N SER A 28 -13.20 -23.35 24.09
CA SER A 28 -14.61 -23.04 23.89
C SER A 28 -14.82 -21.52 23.96
N PRO A 29 -15.46 -20.89 22.97
CA PRO A 29 -15.76 -19.47 23.02
C PRO A 29 -16.65 -19.19 24.22
N ALA A 30 -16.20 -18.28 25.10
CA ALA A 30 -16.98 -17.83 26.22
C ALA A 30 -18.33 -17.25 25.73
N PRO A 31 -19.44 -17.47 26.47
CA PRO A 31 -20.75 -16.98 26.07
C PRO A 31 -20.72 -15.45 25.99
N SER A 32 -20.82 -14.95 24.75
CA SER A 32 -20.87 -13.53 24.45
C SER A 32 -22.07 -12.93 25.17
N LYS A 33 -21.81 -11.99 26.09
CA LYS A 33 -22.87 -11.26 26.80
C LYS A 33 -23.68 -10.49 25.76
N ARG A 34 -24.89 -10.99 25.54
CA ARG A 34 -25.97 -10.39 24.76
C ARG A 34 -26.02 -8.89 25.06
N LEU A 35 -25.53 -8.08 24.11
CA LEU A 35 -25.70 -6.64 24.15
C LEU A 35 -27.19 -6.37 23.97
N GLU A 36 -27.81 -5.91 25.05
CA GLU A 36 -29.16 -5.39 25.07
C GLU A 36 -29.30 -4.30 24.00
N PRO A 37 -30.37 -4.32 23.19
CA PRO A 37 -30.64 -3.27 22.21
C PRO A 37 -30.89 -1.96 22.95
N ARG A 38 -29.91 -1.06 22.89
CA ARG A 38 -30.02 0.29 23.43
C ARG A 38 -31.03 1.05 22.57
N ALA A 39 -32.23 1.28 23.12
CA ALA A 39 -33.27 2.03 22.47
C ALA A 39 -32.74 3.41 22.02
N PRO A 40 -33.06 3.87 20.79
CA PRO A 40 -32.65 5.18 20.32
C PRO A 40 -33.25 6.26 21.20
N ALA A 41 -32.39 7.08 21.80
CA ALA A 41 -32.82 8.25 22.55
C ALA A 41 -33.47 9.27 21.59
N PRO A 42 -34.61 9.89 21.95
CA PRO A 42 -35.26 10.88 21.11
C PRO A 42 -34.39 12.14 21.00
N SER A 43 -33.88 12.39 19.79
CA SER A 43 -33.13 13.58 19.44
C SER A 43 -34.03 14.81 19.60
N LYS A 44 -33.73 15.63 20.60
CA LYS A 44 -34.37 16.92 20.82
C LYS A 44 -33.93 17.90 19.74
N ARG A 45 -34.87 18.15 18.83
CA ARG A 45 -35.01 19.30 17.94
C ARG A 45 -34.44 20.58 18.58
N ALA A 46 -33.49 21.20 17.90
CA ALA A 46 -32.95 22.53 18.19
C ALA A 46 -33.17 23.44 16.95
N PRO A 47 -33.15 24.78 17.11
CA PRO A 47 -34.13 25.66 16.48
C PRO A 47 -33.77 26.08 15.05
N VAL A 48 -34.83 26.35 14.30
CA VAL A 48 -34.84 27.10 13.05
C VAL A 48 -34.16 28.45 13.29
N VAL A 49 -32.98 28.64 12.68
CA VAL A 49 -32.33 29.95 12.63
C VAL A 49 -32.96 30.71 11.46
N GLU A 50 -33.75 31.70 11.85
CA GLU A 50 -34.40 32.72 11.03
C GLU A 50 -33.42 33.31 9.99
N ALA A 51 -33.82 33.28 8.72
CA ALA A 51 -33.10 33.94 7.63
C ALA A 51 -33.17 35.47 7.80
N ARG A 52 -32.05 36.09 8.18
CA ARG A 52 -31.88 37.54 8.11
C ARG A 52 -31.63 37.94 6.66
N ALA A 53 -32.58 38.69 6.10
CA ALA A 53 -32.46 39.31 4.78
C ALA A 53 -31.21 40.22 4.71
N PRO A 54 -30.48 40.22 3.58
CA PRO A 54 -29.35 41.12 3.36
C PRO A 54 -29.83 42.56 3.28
N GLN A 55 -29.28 43.44 4.12
CA GLN A 55 -29.54 44.87 4.03
C GLN A 55 -28.87 45.48 2.79
N PRO A 56 -29.52 46.43 2.10
CA PRO A 56 -28.92 47.17 0.99
C PRO A 56 -27.85 48.13 1.53
N SER A 57 -26.58 47.75 1.34
CA SER A 57 -25.45 48.62 1.63
C SER A 57 -25.48 49.85 0.72
N LYS A 58 -25.40 51.02 1.35
CA LYS A 58 -25.34 52.32 0.68
C LYS A 58 -24.08 52.39 -0.18
N ARG A 59 -24.31 52.58 -1.48
CA ARG A 59 -23.31 52.81 -2.52
C ARG A 59 -22.40 53.98 -2.13
N ALA A 60 -21.14 53.70 -1.84
CA ALA A 60 -20.12 54.71 -1.64
C ALA A 60 -19.89 55.51 -2.95
N PRO A 61 -19.53 56.81 -2.86
CA PRO A 61 -19.18 57.63 -4.02
C PRO A 61 -18.01 57.02 -4.81
N ALA A 62 -18.11 57.05 -6.14
CA ALA A 62 -17.08 56.53 -7.03
C ALA A 62 -15.73 57.24 -6.78
N PRO A 63 -14.63 56.51 -6.57
CA PRO A 63 -13.31 57.11 -6.47
C PRO A 63 -12.92 57.76 -7.79
N ALA A 64 -12.38 58.98 -7.70
CA ALA A 64 -11.92 59.77 -8.83
C ALA A 64 -10.85 59.01 -9.66
N PRO A 65 -10.76 59.27 -10.98
CA PRO A 65 -9.78 58.63 -11.86
C PRO A 65 -8.35 59.01 -11.44
N SER A 66 -7.70 58.10 -10.73
CA SER A 66 -6.29 58.23 -10.35
C SER A 66 -5.42 58.22 -11.60
N LYS A 67 -4.48 59.17 -11.64
CA LYS A 67 -3.46 59.29 -12.69
C LYS A 67 -2.77 57.95 -12.85
N ARG A 68 -2.89 57.39 -14.05
CA ARG A 68 -2.32 56.12 -14.51
C ARG A 68 -0.85 56.05 -14.10
N ALA A 69 -0.56 55.22 -13.10
CA ALA A 69 0.80 54.84 -12.77
C ALA A 69 1.44 54.17 -14.01
N PRO A 70 2.75 54.33 -14.24
CA PRO A 70 3.44 53.68 -15.35
C PRO A 70 3.14 52.18 -15.33
N GLU A 71 2.62 51.67 -16.44
CA GLU A 71 2.35 50.25 -16.61
C GLU A 71 3.66 49.48 -16.31
N PRO A 72 3.68 48.59 -15.31
CA PRO A 72 4.84 47.75 -15.08
C PRO A 72 5.04 46.92 -16.33
N GLN A 73 6.16 47.16 -17.01
CA GLN A 73 6.52 46.42 -18.20
C GLN A 73 6.51 44.93 -17.86
N PRO A 74 5.97 44.06 -18.74
CA PRO A 74 5.96 42.63 -18.53
C PRO A 74 7.42 42.16 -18.46
N SER A 75 7.93 42.04 -17.24
CA SER A 75 9.20 41.40 -17.00
C SER A 75 9.05 40.00 -17.54
N LYS A 76 9.90 39.69 -18.53
CA LYS A 76 10.06 38.34 -19.06
C LYS A 76 10.51 37.46 -17.91
N ARG A 77 9.55 36.96 -17.12
CA ARG A 77 9.79 35.90 -16.16
C ARG A 77 10.40 34.76 -16.98
N SER A 78 11.61 34.39 -16.58
CA SER A 78 12.36 33.30 -17.16
C SER A 78 11.45 32.07 -17.25
N MET A 79 11.23 31.54 -18.45
CA MET A 79 10.47 30.30 -18.66
C MET A 79 10.99 29.12 -17.83
N LEU A 80 12.23 29.21 -17.32
CA LEU A 80 12.84 28.16 -16.51
C LEU A 80 12.21 28.02 -15.12
N GLU A 81 11.68 29.08 -14.52
CA GLU A 81 11.07 29.01 -13.17
C GLU A 81 9.65 28.42 -13.18
N GLN A 82 9.00 28.32 -14.34
CA GLN A 82 7.70 27.67 -14.47
C GLN A 82 7.77 26.14 -14.51
N ILE A 83 8.97 25.56 -14.65
CA ILE A 83 9.16 24.11 -14.75
C ILE A 83 9.25 23.45 -13.37
N ALA A 84 9.51 24.22 -12.29
CA ALA A 84 9.65 23.66 -10.94
C ALA A 84 8.31 23.39 -10.21
N ILE A 85 7.16 23.70 -10.82
CA ILE A 85 5.82 23.43 -10.24
C ILE A 85 5.37 21.97 -10.50
N TYR A 86 6.14 21.20 -11.28
CA TYR A 86 5.71 19.92 -11.86
C TYR A 86 5.73 18.71 -10.91
N ASN A 87 5.75 18.89 -9.59
CA ASN A 87 5.60 17.81 -8.63
C ASN A 87 4.87 18.27 -7.35
N GLU A 88 3.96 19.24 -7.47
CA GLU A 88 2.98 19.41 -6.40
C GLU A 88 2.03 18.21 -6.42
N ASP A 89 1.82 17.57 -5.26
CA ASP A 89 0.82 16.53 -5.06
C ASP A 89 -0.55 17.07 -5.50
N LEU A 90 -0.94 16.79 -6.75
CA LEU A 90 -2.24 17.18 -7.29
C LEU A 90 -3.36 16.55 -6.47
N SER A 91 -3.09 15.39 -5.86
CA SER A 91 -3.93 14.72 -4.87
C SER A 91 -4.42 15.66 -3.75
N ALA A 92 -3.57 16.55 -3.26
CA ALA A 92 -3.93 17.51 -2.19
C ALA A 92 -4.90 18.61 -2.66
N LYS A 93 -5.06 18.80 -3.99
CA LYS A 93 -6.04 19.72 -4.57
C LYS A 93 -7.43 19.08 -4.70
N PHE A 94 -7.48 17.76 -4.78
CA PHE A 94 -8.73 17.00 -4.94
C PHE A 94 -9.30 16.53 -3.61
N CYS A 95 -8.43 16.15 -2.67
CA CYS A 95 -8.81 15.59 -1.37
C CYS A 95 -8.28 16.46 -0.22
N PRO A 96 -9.06 16.66 0.85
CA PRO A 96 -8.58 17.37 2.03
C PRO A 96 -7.57 16.52 2.80
N ALA A 97 -6.54 17.15 3.38
CA ALA A 97 -5.58 16.44 4.25
C ALA A 97 -6.29 15.78 5.45
N PRO A 98 -5.90 14.56 5.87
CA PRO A 98 -4.72 13.78 5.43
C PRO A 98 -4.97 12.88 4.21
N SER A 99 -6.16 12.89 3.61
CA SER A 99 -6.51 11.99 2.50
C SER A 99 -5.86 12.39 1.17
N SER A 100 -5.63 11.39 0.33
CA SER A 100 -5.08 11.51 -1.02
C SER A 100 -6.06 10.95 -2.06
N ALA A 101 -6.05 11.50 -3.27
CA ALA A 101 -6.89 11.03 -4.35
C ALA A 101 -6.32 9.77 -4.99
N CYS A 102 -7.13 8.72 -5.07
CA CYS A 102 -6.85 7.50 -5.83
C CYS A 102 -7.85 7.29 -6.96
N PRO A 103 -7.40 6.91 -8.17
CA PRO A 103 -8.31 6.52 -9.23
C PRO A 103 -9.05 5.23 -8.86
N ILE A 104 -10.35 5.16 -9.13
CA ILE A 104 -11.16 3.95 -8.88
C ILE A 104 -10.94 2.91 -9.99
N ASP A 105 -10.68 3.37 -11.21
CA ASP A 105 -10.42 2.50 -12.35
C ASP A 105 -9.04 1.85 -12.25
N HIS A 106 -8.92 0.61 -12.73
CA HIS A 106 -7.67 -0.16 -12.78
C HIS A 106 -6.72 0.44 -13.83
N MET A 107 -6.12 1.58 -13.51
CA MET A 107 -5.11 2.25 -14.31
C MET A 107 -3.74 1.69 -13.95
N SER A 108 -2.90 1.39 -14.95
CA SER A 108 -1.55 0.89 -14.70
C SER A 108 -0.60 1.94 -14.09
N LYS A 109 -1.00 3.23 -14.08
CA LYS A 109 -0.21 4.36 -13.60
C LYS A 109 -1.11 5.44 -13.02
N MET A 110 -0.58 6.17 -12.04
CA MET A 110 -1.20 7.37 -11.50
C MET A 110 -1.14 8.50 -12.54
N PRO A 111 -2.23 9.23 -12.81
CA PRO A 111 -2.22 10.36 -13.71
C PRO A 111 -1.37 11.51 -13.15
N GLU A 112 -0.39 11.97 -13.94
CA GLU A 112 0.59 12.98 -13.52
C GLU A 112 0.11 14.41 -13.83
N THR A 113 -0.86 14.55 -14.73
CA THR A 113 -1.33 15.85 -15.22
C THR A 113 -2.82 16.06 -14.96
N LEU A 114 -3.23 17.31 -14.68
CA LEU A 114 -4.64 17.66 -14.44
C LEU A 114 -5.57 17.28 -15.61
N ALA A 115 -5.04 17.30 -16.83
CA ALA A 115 -5.79 16.90 -18.02
C ALA A 115 -6.08 15.40 -18.06
N GLU A 116 -5.20 14.56 -17.51
CA GLU A 116 -5.43 13.11 -17.39
C GLU A 116 -6.44 12.78 -16.28
N TRP A 117 -6.57 13.64 -15.27
CA TRP A 117 -7.61 13.52 -14.25
C TRP A 117 -9.01 13.89 -14.79
N ASP A 118 -9.11 14.53 -15.96
CA ASP A 118 -10.41 14.88 -16.56
C ASP A 118 -11.16 13.61 -17.04
N GLY A 119 -12.27 13.31 -16.36
CA GLY A 119 -13.08 12.12 -16.63
C GLY A 119 -12.67 10.86 -15.87
N VAL A 120 -11.60 10.90 -15.07
CA VAL A 120 -11.23 9.79 -14.17
C VAL A 120 -12.03 9.93 -12.88
N VAL A 121 -12.72 8.86 -12.49
CA VAL A 121 -13.40 8.80 -11.20
C VAL A 121 -12.36 8.51 -10.12
N PHE A 122 -12.31 9.33 -9.09
CA PHE A 122 -11.39 9.20 -7.99
C PHE A 122 -12.12 9.11 -6.65
N GLU A 123 -11.48 8.44 -5.69
CA GLU A 123 -11.89 8.41 -4.30
C GLU A 123 -10.78 8.96 -3.41
N CYS A 124 -11.17 9.60 -2.31
CA CYS A 124 -10.22 10.09 -1.32
C CYS A 124 -10.01 9.01 -0.27
N VAL A 125 -8.76 8.55 -0.13
CA VAL A 125 -8.36 7.50 0.79
C VAL A 125 -7.24 7.98 1.70
N ASP A 126 -7.14 7.40 2.89
CA ASP A 126 -6.06 7.68 3.84
C ASP A 126 -4.97 6.63 3.69
N PHE A 127 -3.79 7.05 3.26
CA PHE A 127 -2.66 6.14 3.03
C PHE A 127 -2.07 5.57 4.32
N GLU A 128 -2.38 6.13 5.49
CA GLU A 128 -1.84 5.64 6.77
C GLU A 128 -2.69 4.55 7.41
N GLU A 129 -3.99 4.50 7.10
CA GLU A 129 -4.95 3.64 7.79
C GLU A 129 -5.76 2.72 6.87
N ASP A 130 -5.90 3.04 5.57
CA ASP A 130 -6.70 2.24 4.65
C ASP A 130 -5.96 0.96 4.21
N LEU A 131 -6.61 -0.18 4.37
CA LEU A 131 -6.07 -1.49 3.99
C LEU A 131 -5.92 -1.66 2.48
N LYS A 132 -6.77 -1.00 1.69
CA LYS A 132 -6.77 -1.11 0.22
C LYS A 132 -5.89 -0.06 -0.46
N ALA A 133 -5.39 0.90 0.31
CA ALA A 133 -4.59 1.99 -0.20
C ALA A 133 -3.43 2.34 0.76
N CYS A 134 -2.80 1.33 1.34
CA CYS A 134 -1.76 1.55 2.34
C CYS A 134 -0.46 2.01 1.69
N GLY A 135 -0.06 3.26 1.96
CA GLY A 135 1.13 3.88 1.37
C GLY A 135 0.99 4.30 -0.11
N GLY A 136 -0.18 4.10 -0.72
CA GLY A 136 -0.43 4.41 -2.13
C GLY A 136 -1.74 3.80 -2.65
N CYS A 137 -2.05 3.95 -3.93
CA CYS A 137 -3.32 3.47 -4.49
C CYS A 137 -3.28 1.99 -4.88
N GLY A 138 -4.05 1.15 -4.18
CA GLY A 138 -4.17 -0.28 -4.51
C GLY A 138 -4.79 -0.57 -5.89
N SER A 139 -5.52 0.38 -6.46
CA SER A 139 -6.06 0.30 -7.83
C SER A 139 -4.97 0.39 -8.90
N VAL A 140 -3.86 1.08 -8.59
CA VAL A 140 -2.72 1.28 -9.50
C VAL A 140 -1.68 0.17 -9.31
N ASP A 141 -1.39 -0.17 -8.05
CA ASP A 141 -0.44 -1.22 -7.72
C ASP A 141 -0.96 -2.04 -6.52
N VAL A 142 -1.10 -3.35 -6.76
CA VAL A 142 -1.54 -4.35 -5.78
C VAL A 142 -0.63 -4.40 -4.54
N SER A 143 0.60 -3.90 -4.63
CA SER A 143 1.52 -3.81 -3.49
C SER A 143 1.00 -2.94 -2.35
N HIS A 144 0.12 -1.98 -2.64
CA HIS A 144 -0.51 -1.08 -1.66
C HIS A 144 -1.85 -1.61 -1.13
N ASP A 145 -2.34 -2.73 -1.66
CA ASP A 145 -3.52 -3.43 -1.15
C ASP A 145 -3.07 -4.54 -0.17
N CYS A 146 -3.07 -4.22 1.12
CA CYS A 146 -2.71 -5.18 2.16
C CYS A 146 -3.62 -6.40 2.18
N THR A 147 -4.85 -6.31 1.63
CA THR A 147 -5.79 -7.43 1.57
C THR A 147 -5.43 -8.44 0.49
N ALA A 148 -4.59 -8.04 -0.49
CA ALA A 148 -4.09 -8.92 -1.53
C ALA A 148 -2.91 -9.80 -1.09
N ILE A 149 -2.40 -9.63 0.15
CA ILE A 149 -1.29 -10.45 0.67
C ILE A 149 -1.72 -11.92 0.76
N PRO A 150 -1.07 -12.83 0.03
CA PRO A 150 -1.46 -14.22 0.02
C PRO A 150 -1.22 -14.86 1.39
N ASN A 151 -2.18 -15.68 1.82
CA ASN A 151 -2.14 -16.41 3.10
C ASN A 151 -2.13 -15.52 4.36
N ALA A 152 -2.42 -14.21 4.26
CA ALA A 152 -2.60 -13.40 5.47
C ALA A 152 -3.98 -13.68 6.09
N LEU A 153 -4.00 -13.99 7.39
CA LEU A 153 -5.25 -14.15 8.17
C LEU A 153 -5.67 -12.81 8.80
N ALA A 154 -4.70 -11.97 9.13
CA ALA A 154 -4.92 -10.63 9.66
C ALA A 154 -3.85 -9.68 9.13
N VAL A 155 -4.28 -8.57 8.55
CA VAL A 155 -3.44 -7.48 8.04
C VAL A 155 -3.87 -6.14 8.62
N SER A 156 -2.92 -5.20 8.69
CA SER A 156 -3.12 -3.83 9.14
C SER A 156 -2.24 -2.88 8.34
N CYS A 157 -2.73 -1.68 8.02
CA CYS A 157 -1.91 -0.59 7.54
C CYS A 157 -1.37 0.19 8.74
N VAL A 158 -0.06 0.40 8.82
CA VAL A 158 0.57 1.17 9.90
C VAL A 158 1.63 2.07 9.30
N GLN A 159 1.41 3.38 9.35
CA GLN A 159 2.32 4.39 8.81
C GLN A 159 2.60 4.21 7.31
N GLY A 160 1.58 3.84 6.54
CA GLY A 160 1.72 3.61 5.09
C GLY A 160 2.46 2.33 4.71
N ALA A 161 2.63 1.40 5.64
CA ALA A 161 3.19 0.08 5.37
C ALA A 161 2.22 -1.03 5.76
N CYS A 162 2.05 -2.02 4.87
CA CYS A 162 1.27 -3.22 5.14
C CYS A 162 1.99 -4.12 6.15
N GLN A 163 1.33 -4.42 7.27
CA GLN A 163 1.78 -5.36 8.28
C GLN A 163 0.81 -6.53 8.38
N CYS A 164 1.31 -7.76 8.23
CA CYS A 164 0.54 -8.98 8.49
C CYS A 164 0.73 -9.37 9.96
N ALA A 165 -0.32 -9.25 10.76
CA ALA A 165 -0.31 -9.61 12.18
C ALA A 165 -0.32 -11.14 12.37
N VAL A 166 -1.02 -11.86 11.48
CA VAL A 166 -1.10 -13.32 11.50
C VAL A 166 -1.07 -13.82 10.06
N CYS A 167 0.00 -14.53 9.69
CA CYS A 167 0.10 -15.15 8.37
C CYS A 167 0.00 -16.69 8.50
N SER A 168 -0.77 -17.30 7.62
CA SER A 168 -0.90 -18.75 7.48
C SER A 168 0.38 -19.32 6.86
N GLY A 169 1.00 -20.31 7.52
CA GLY A 169 2.06 -21.12 6.90
C GLY A 169 3.52 -20.79 7.23
N GLY A 170 3.83 -20.24 8.41
CA GLY A 170 5.22 -20.06 8.85
C GLY A 170 6.02 -19.01 8.04
N VAL A 171 5.33 -18.20 7.25
CA VAL A 171 5.92 -17.07 6.52
C VAL A 171 6.14 -15.91 7.48
N THR A 172 7.39 -15.54 7.69
CA THR A 172 7.78 -14.32 8.41
C THR A 172 7.86 -13.17 7.42
N LEU A 173 7.22 -12.03 7.71
CA LEU A 173 7.39 -10.81 6.91
C LEU A 173 8.84 -10.33 6.98
N GLY A 174 9.39 -9.94 5.83
CA GLY A 174 10.62 -9.16 5.78
C GLY A 174 10.36 -7.71 6.18
N TYR A 175 11.39 -7.04 6.68
CA TYR A 175 11.34 -5.65 7.13
C TYR A 175 11.01 -4.62 6.02
N ASP A 176 11.12 -5.01 4.75
CA ASP A 176 11.01 -4.09 3.62
C ASP A 176 9.62 -4.08 2.95
N SER A 177 8.57 -4.52 3.65
CA SER A 177 7.19 -4.67 3.12
C SER A 177 7.05 -5.60 1.91
N SER A 178 8.18 -6.10 1.39
CA SER A 178 8.21 -7.20 0.45
C SER A 178 7.92 -8.46 1.26
N VAL A 179 6.92 -9.22 0.83
CA VAL A 179 6.76 -10.61 1.22
C VAL A 179 7.95 -11.35 0.63
N VAL A 180 9.14 -11.22 1.23
CA VAL A 180 10.20 -12.21 1.08
C VAL A 180 9.65 -13.44 1.74
N GLY A 181 8.94 -14.25 0.95
CA GLY A 181 8.66 -15.60 1.34
C GLY A 181 10.00 -16.19 1.73
N SER A 182 10.18 -16.48 3.02
CA SER A 182 11.25 -17.32 3.53
C SER A 182 11.12 -18.76 3.02
N PHE A 183 10.74 -18.95 1.76
CA PHE A 183 11.36 -19.95 0.92
C PHE A 183 12.82 -19.50 0.73
N LEU A 184 13.63 -19.59 1.80
CA LEU A 184 14.93 -20.18 1.57
C LEU A 184 14.59 -21.58 1.08
N PRO A 185 14.72 -21.89 -0.22
CA PRO A 185 14.63 -23.28 -0.60
C PRO A 185 15.72 -23.94 0.23
N THR A 186 15.33 -24.87 1.09
CA THR A 186 16.30 -25.74 1.77
C THR A 186 17.22 -26.36 0.70
N TYR A 187 16.74 -26.48 -0.55
CA TYR A 187 17.49 -26.83 -1.76
C TYR A 187 18.65 -25.91 -2.17
N THR A 188 18.67 -24.59 -1.92
CA THR A 188 19.83 -23.75 -2.34
C THR A 188 21.01 -23.90 -1.38
N LEU A 189 20.76 -24.17 -0.09
CA LEU A 189 21.83 -24.58 0.82
C LEU A 189 22.39 -25.97 0.45
N TYR A 190 21.55 -26.90 -0.01
CA TYR A 190 22.03 -28.18 -0.56
C TYR A 190 22.91 -27.97 -1.80
N LEU A 191 22.51 -27.13 -2.76
CA LEU A 191 23.32 -26.87 -3.96
C LEU A 191 24.65 -26.17 -3.64
N PHE A 192 24.68 -25.26 -2.65
CA PHE A 192 25.94 -24.63 -2.22
C PHE A 192 26.86 -25.61 -1.48
N MET A 193 26.32 -26.52 -0.66
CA MET A 193 27.09 -27.59 -0.03
C MET A 193 27.61 -28.61 -1.05
N ASP A 194 26.80 -29.01 -2.03
CA ASP A 194 27.22 -29.93 -3.09
C ASP A 194 28.33 -29.31 -3.97
N TYR A 195 28.25 -28.01 -4.28
CA TYR A 195 29.30 -27.33 -5.06
C TYR A 195 30.63 -27.24 -4.30
N ILE A 196 30.60 -27.03 -2.97
CA ILE A 196 31.80 -27.04 -2.11
C ILE A 196 32.40 -28.46 -1.99
N ILE A 197 31.57 -29.49 -1.90
CA ILE A 197 32.03 -30.89 -1.85
C ILE A 197 32.68 -31.29 -3.18
N ILE A 198 32.11 -30.92 -4.33
CA ILE A 198 32.69 -31.23 -5.65
C ILE A 198 34.06 -30.54 -5.82
N TRP A 199 34.20 -29.28 -5.41
CA TRP A 199 35.47 -28.55 -5.50
C TRP A 199 36.57 -29.13 -4.60
N THR A 200 36.22 -29.53 -3.38
CA THR A 200 37.20 -30.10 -2.43
C THR A 200 37.69 -31.48 -2.87
N VAL A 201 36.81 -32.32 -3.41
CA VAL A 201 37.21 -33.65 -3.92
C VAL A 201 38.15 -33.53 -5.12
N SER A 202 37.86 -32.64 -6.10
CA SER A 202 38.75 -32.42 -7.26
C SER A 202 40.13 -31.89 -6.87
N PHE A 203 40.22 -31.05 -5.85
CA PHE A 203 41.50 -30.49 -5.39
C PHE A 203 42.37 -31.55 -4.70
N ILE A 204 41.78 -32.45 -3.91
CA ILE A 204 42.51 -33.53 -3.23
C ILE A 204 43.02 -34.58 -4.23
N THR A 205 42.28 -34.91 -5.28
CA THR A 205 42.73 -35.87 -6.30
C THR A 205 43.83 -35.35 -7.25
N SER A 206 44.11 -34.05 -7.25
CA SER A 206 45.11 -33.43 -8.15
C SER A 206 46.47 -33.15 -7.46
N LEU A 207 46.61 -33.51 -6.18
CA LEU A 207 47.85 -33.45 -5.39
C LEU A 207 48.46 -34.85 -5.25
#